data_AF-A0AA39PF98-F1
#
_entry.id   AF-A0AA39PF98-F1
#
_cell.length_a   1.000
_cell.length_b   1.000
_cell.length_c   1.000
_cell.angle_alpha   90.00
_cell.angle_beta   90.00
_cell.angle_gamma   90.00
#
_symmetry.space_group_name_H-M   'P 1'
#
loop_
_entity.id
_entity.type
_entity.pdbx_description
1 polymer ?
#
loop_
_entity_poly.entity_id
_entity_poly.type
_entity_poly.pdbx_seq_one_letter_code
_entity_poly.pdbx_strand_id
1 'polypeptide(L)'
;MSSGNDQFNYEEKFPEDKEHEELGPTARVWRTYLDQCAAYDIERVEGWRDGLDVLLVFAGLFSTVVTTFVAQTSQSLQVDNGAITASLLFELINVQRAASNGSLVNDVPRSGLTPFAVFHPTASDSWVNGLWFVSLSLSLSTALFAVLTKQWIHQYMSVPSGTPRDRCRVRHFRYMGLERWQVDLIIGMLPVLMSLSLGIFLGGLVIFLIPLHVPIASAVGSIAFISFAAYFVTNFLPIIYPSCPYRTPLVQYMFPIYAYAIQLHHRIISRFFCHGPPGKVKVQHPN
;
A
#
# COMPACT_ATOMS: atom_id res chain seq x y z
N MET A 1 23.60 -39.75 28.88
CA MET A 1 24.48 -38.71 28.31
C MET A 1 23.66 -37.98 27.26
N SER A 2 23.32 -36.72 27.54
CA SER A 2 22.38 -35.82 26.86
C SER A 2 20.95 -36.34 26.68
N SER A 3 20.16 -36.28 27.77
CA SER A 3 18.71 -36.10 27.66
C SER A 3 18.54 -34.72 27.03
N GLY A 4 18.44 -34.68 25.70
CA GLY A 4 18.13 -33.46 24.98
C GLY A 4 16.83 -32.92 25.55
N ASN A 5 16.85 -31.67 26.01
CA ASN A 5 15.70 -30.97 26.53
C ASN A 5 14.67 -30.83 25.40
N ASP A 6 13.81 -31.84 25.22
CA ASP A 6 12.84 -31.89 24.14
C ASP A 6 11.71 -30.92 24.48
N GLN A 7 11.71 -29.76 23.83
CA GLN A 7 10.82 -28.63 24.14
C GLN A 7 9.33 -29.00 24.06
N PHE A 8 9.01 -30.09 23.37
CA PHE A 8 7.66 -30.60 23.15
C PHE A 8 7.29 -31.76 24.09
N ASN A 9 8.13 -32.12 25.07
CA ASN A 9 7.79 -33.13 26.06
C ASN A 9 6.79 -32.57 27.11
N TYR A 10 5.50 -32.57 26.75
CA TYR A 10 4.44 -32.07 27.60
C TYR A 10 4.14 -32.93 28.83
N GLU A 11 4.64 -34.17 28.88
CA GLU A 11 4.52 -35.09 30.04
C GLU A 11 5.47 -34.69 31.17
N GLU A 12 6.64 -34.19 30.81
CA GLU A 12 7.58 -33.64 31.77
C GLU A 12 7.22 -32.20 32.18
N LYS A 13 6.67 -31.41 31.25
CA LYS A 13 6.33 -29.99 31.48
C LYS A 13 5.06 -29.79 32.31
N PHE A 14 4.08 -30.69 32.20
CA PHE A 14 2.83 -30.62 32.96
C PHE A 14 2.50 -32.00 33.55
N PRO A 15 2.41 -32.14 34.89
CA PRO A 15 2.11 -33.44 35.52
C PRO A 15 0.69 -33.90 35.17
N GLU A 16 0.47 -35.22 35.23
CA GLU A 16 -0.86 -35.81 35.03
C GLU A 16 -1.88 -35.24 36.01
N ASP A 17 -3.08 -34.98 35.48
CA ASP A 17 -4.21 -34.58 36.32
C ASP A 17 -4.69 -35.79 37.12
N LYS A 18 -5.35 -35.54 38.25
CA LYS A 18 -5.97 -36.63 39.01
C LYS A 18 -7.08 -37.26 38.17
N GLU A 19 -7.33 -38.55 38.42
CA GLU A 19 -8.44 -39.27 37.81
C GLU A 19 -9.76 -38.50 38.02
N HIS A 20 -10.51 -38.27 36.94
CA HIS A 20 -11.71 -37.42 36.85
C HIS A 20 -11.52 -35.89 36.88
N GLU A 21 -10.30 -35.36 37.03
CA GLU A 21 -10.00 -33.92 36.95
C GLU A 21 -9.44 -33.48 35.56
N GLU A 22 -9.31 -34.41 34.62
CA GLU A 22 -8.74 -34.21 33.28
C GLU A 22 -9.49 -33.19 32.39
N LEU A 23 -10.75 -32.88 32.72
CA LEU A 23 -11.57 -31.86 32.04
C LEU A 23 -11.80 -30.62 32.92
N GLY A 24 -11.17 -30.58 34.10
CA GLY A 24 -11.27 -29.50 35.05
C GLY A 24 -10.80 -28.15 34.50
N PRO A 25 -11.15 -27.02 35.16
CA PRO A 25 -10.74 -25.68 34.72
C PRO A 25 -9.21 -25.49 34.64
N THR A 26 -8.47 -26.28 35.42
CA THR A 26 -7.01 -26.28 35.52
C THR A 26 -6.35 -27.49 34.89
N ALA A 27 -7.08 -28.30 34.14
CA ALA A 27 -6.54 -29.52 33.54
C ALA A 27 -5.33 -29.26 32.63
N ARG A 28 -4.43 -30.24 32.57
CA ARG A 28 -3.23 -30.32 31.74
C ARG A 28 -3.51 -30.03 30.27
N VAL A 29 -4.65 -30.46 29.74
CA VAL A 29 -5.05 -30.18 28.35
C VAL A 29 -5.12 -28.69 28.04
N TRP A 30 -5.65 -27.88 28.96
CA TRP A 30 -5.75 -26.43 28.78
C TRP A 30 -4.38 -25.76 28.86
N ARG A 31 -3.51 -26.22 29.77
CA ARG A 31 -2.13 -25.70 29.90
C ARG A 31 -1.30 -26.01 28.66
N THR A 32 -1.39 -27.25 28.17
CA THR A 32 -0.71 -27.70 26.95
C THR A 32 -1.18 -26.91 25.73
N TYR A 33 -2.50 -26.72 25.59
CA TYR A 33 -3.08 -25.92 24.52
C TYR A 33 -2.61 -24.46 24.57
N LEU A 34 -2.59 -23.82 25.75
CA LEU A 34 -2.11 -22.45 25.88
C LEU A 34 -0.64 -22.30 25.50
N ASP A 35 0.20 -23.26 25.89
CA ASP A 35 1.63 -23.24 25.60
C ASP A 35 1.90 -23.35 24.09
N GLN A 36 1.23 -24.28 23.43
CA GLN A 36 1.29 -24.43 21.97
C GLN A 36 0.76 -23.20 21.23
N CYS A 37 -0.39 -22.69 21.67
CA CYS A 37 -0.97 -21.49 21.07
C CYS A 37 -0.12 -20.25 21.28
N ALA A 38 0.53 -20.12 22.44
CA ALA A 38 1.41 -19.00 22.74
C ALA A 38 2.62 -18.97 21.79
N ALA A 39 3.25 -20.12 21.53
CA ALA A 39 4.35 -20.22 20.57
C ALA A 39 3.91 -19.76 19.16
N TYR A 40 2.77 -20.27 18.68
CA TYR A 40 2.21 -19.89 17.38
C TYR A 40 1.81 -18.41 17.31
N ASP A 41 1.17 -17.88 18.36
CA ASP A 41 0.74 -16.49 18.41
C ASP A 41 1.94 -15.53 18.43
N ILE A 42 3.00 -15.87 19.18
CA ILE A 42 4.22 -15.08 19.25
C ILE A 42 4.88 -15.00 17.88
N GLU A 43 5.14 -16.13 17.23
CA GLU A 43 5.80 -16.17 15.91
C GLU A 43 5.06 -15.30 14.88
N ARG A 44 3.74 -15.47 14.81
CA ARG A 44 2.88 -14.71 13.89
C ARG A 44 2.86 -13.21 14.21
N VAL A 45 2.73 -12.86 15.49
CA VAL A 45 2.66 -11.46 15.93
C VAL A 45 3.99 -10.74 15.79
N GLU A 46 5.11 -11.41 16.03
CA GLU A 46 6.45 -10.85 15.84
C GLU A 46 6.67 -10.49 14.37
N GLY A 47 6.37 -11.40 13.43
CA GLY A 47 6.48 -11.10 12.00
C GLY A 47 5.64 -9.91 11.56
N TRP A 48 4.42 -9.78 12.08
CA TRP A 48 3.60 -8.59 11.82
C TRP A 48 4.17 -7.32 12.44
N ARG A 49 4.65 -7.39 13.69
CA ARG A 49 5.20 -6.23 14.39
C ARG A 49 6.42 -5.71 13.65
N ASP A 50 7.34 -6.59 13.27
CA ASP A 50 8.55 -6.25 12.53
C ASP A 50 8.21 -5.61 11.18
N GLY A 51 7.26 -6.19 10.43
CA GLY A 51 6.78 -5.61 9.19
C GLY A 51 6.16 -4.21 9.37
N LEU A 52 5.36 -4.02 10.41
CA LEU A 52 4.74 -2.72 10.75
C LEU A 52 5.76 -1.69 11.24
N ASP A 53 6.81 -2.11 11.96
CA ASP A 53 7.92 -1.25 12.39
C ASP A 53 8.69 -0.71 11.19
N VAL A 54 9.10 -1.59 10.28
CA VAL A 54 9.78 -1.20 9.03
C VAL A 54 8.90 -0.27 8.20
N LEU A 55 7.61 -0.60 8.06
CA LEU A 55 6.67 0.21 7.30
C LEU A 55 6.49 1.61 7.89
N LEU A 56 6.43 1.73 9.23
CA LEU A 56 6.26 3.01 9.90
C LEU A 56 7.49 3.92 9.74
N VAL A 57 8.70 3.35 9.86
CA VAL A 57 9.95 4.08 9.60
C VAL A 57 9.99 4.56 8.16
N PHE A 58 9.67 3.68 7.21
CA PHE A 58 9.63 4.03 5.79
C PHE A 58 8.60 5.12 5.50
N ALA A 59 7.38 5.01 6.06
CA ALA A 59 6.34 6.03 5.91
C ALA A 59 6.76 7.39 6.48
N GLY A 60 7.43 7.43 7.63
CA GLY A 60 7.94 8.68 8.21
C GLY A 60 9.02 9.34 7.35
N LEU A 61 10.02 8.57 6.91
CA LEU A 61 11.09 9.07 6.04
C LEU A 61 10.55 9.55 4.69
N PHE A 62 9.71 8.74 4.06
CA PHE A 62 9.08 9.11 2.80
C PHE A 62 8.20 10.36 2.93
N SER A 63 7.36 10.44 3.96
CA SER A 63 6.52 11.63 4.19
C SER A 63 7.35 12.90 4.36
N THR A 64 8.52 12.81 5.01
CA THR A 64 9.44 13.94 5.16
C THR A 64 9.98 14.41 3.80
N VAL A 65 10.39 13.47 2.95
CA VAL A 65 10.86 13.77 1.59
C VAL A 65 9.74 14.42 0.78
N VAL A 66 8.54 13.81 0.73
CA VAL A 66 7.40 14.37 -0.01
C VAL A 66 7.00 15.74 0.53
N THR A 67 7.01 15.94 1.85
CA THR A 67 6.70 17.24 2.46
C THR A 67 7.66 18.33 2.01
N THR A 68 8.94 18.01 1.81
CA THR A 68 9.92 18.98 1.29
C THR A 68 9.56 19.43 -0.12
N PHE A 69 9.20 18.49 -1.00
CA PHE A 69 8.76 18.80 -2.36
C PHE A 69 7.46 19.60 -2.38
N VAL A 70 6.47 19.18 -1.59
CA VAL A 70 5.19 19.88 -1.43
C VAL A 70 5.40 21.31 -0.91
N ALA A 71 6.26 21.52 0.08
CA ALA A 71 6.54 22.85 0.62
C ALA A 71 7.14 23.78 -0.44
N GLN A 72 7.98 23.25 -1.33
CA GLN A 72 8.57 24.02 -2.44
C GLN A 72 7.54 24.32 -3.54
N THR A 73 6.81 23.32 -4.03
CA THR A 73 5.89 23.51 -5.16
C THR A 73 4.54 24.09 -4.79
N SER A 74 4.16 24.06 -3.52
CA SER A 74 2.92 24.72 -3.06
C SER A 74 2.98 26.24 -3.27
N GLN A 75 4.18 26.82 -3.31
CA GLN A 75 4.37 28.24 -3.63
C GLN A 75 4.02 28.55 -5.08
N SER A 76 4.21 27.60 -6.00
CA SER A 76 3.81 27.73 -7.42
C SER A 76 2.29 27.74 -7.62
N LEU A 77 1.50 27.36 -6.60
CA LEU A 77 0.05 27.51 -6.60
C LEU A 77 -0.40 28.90 -6.13
N GLN A 78 0.53 29.78 -5.79
CA GLN A 78 0.26 31.15 -5.37
C GLN A 78 0.81 32.15 -6.38
N VAL A 79 0.32 33.38 -6.29
CA VAL A 79 0.78 34.49 -7.14
C VAL A 79 2.26 34.77 -6.85
N ASP A 80 3.10 34.70 -7.88
CA ASP A 80 4.50 35.10 -7.79
C ASP A 80 4.62 36.63 -7.83
N ASN A 81 4.56 37.24 -6.66
CA ASN A 81 4.79 38.67 -6.47
C ASN A 81 6.18 39.10 -6.94
N GLY A 82 7.18 38.20 -6.93
CA GLY A 82 8.52 38.46 -7.44
C GLY A 82 8.52 38.62 -8.96
N ALA A 83 7.89 37.69 -9.68
CA ALA A 83 7.73 37.79 -11.13
C ALA A 83 6.89 39.01 -11.54
N ILE A 84 5.81 39.32 -10.83
CA ILE A 84 5.03 40.55 -11.06
C ILE A 84 5.93 41.78 -10.90
N THR A 85 6.65 41.88 -9.77
CA THR A 85 7.54 43.02 -9.49
C THR A 85 8.64 43.15 -10.55
N ALA A 86 9.28 42.04 -10.94
CA ALA A 86 10.31 42.03 -11.98
C ALA A 86 9.75 42.48 -13.34
N SER A 87 8.55 42.03 -13.70
CA SER A 87 7.90 42.43 -14.97
C SER A 87 7.57 43.92 -15.00
N LEU A 88 7.06 44.48 -13.90
CA LEU A 88 6.74 45.91 -13.77
C LEU A 88 8.01 46.77 -13.75
N LEU A 89 9.08 46.31 -13.10
CA LEU A 89 10.38 46.97 -13.13
C LEU A 89 10.98 46.97 -14.55
N PHE A 90 10.85 45.87 -15.28
CA PHE A 90 11.30 45.79 -16.67
C PHE A 90 10.52 46.75 -17.58
N GLU A 91 9.19 46.84 -17.40
CA GLU A 91 8.37 47.85 -18.08
C GLU A 91 8.83 49.28 -17.75
N LEU A 92 9.06 49.59 -16.47
CA LEU A 92 9.54 50.90 -16.04
C LEU A 92 10.88 51.27 -16.70
N ILE A 93 11.83 50.34 -16.75
CA ILE A 93 13.14 50.54 -17.41
C ILE A 93 12.95 50.78 -18.91
N ASN A 94 12.05 50.05 -19.57
CA ASN A 94 11.78 50.25 -21.00
C ASN A 94 11.12 51.61 -21.28
N VAL A 95 10.19 52.06 -20.43
CA VAL A 95 9.59 53.39 -20.52
C VAL A 95 10.65 54.49 -20.35
N GLN A 96 11.56 54.35 -19.39
CA GLN A 96 12.65 55.30 -19.20
C GLN A 96 13.58 55.37 -20.42
N ARG A 97 13.94 54.22 -21.01
CA ARG A 97 14.75 54.15 -22.23
C ARG A 97 14.03 54.72 -23.44
N ALA A 98 12.72 54.47 -23.57
CA ALA A 98 11.90 55.01 -24.64
C ALA A 98 11.83 56.53 -24.58
N ALA A 99 11.65 57.09 -23.37
CA ALA A 99 11.65 58.53 -23.13
C ALA A 99 13.02 59.17 -23.43
N SER A 100 14.14 58.51 -23.04
CA SER A 100 15.48 59.03 -23.34
C SER A 100 15.82 59.02 -24.84
N ASN A 101 15.28 58.06 -25.60
CA ASN A 101 15.49 57.95 -27.04
C ASN A 101 14.48 58.77 -27.87
N GLY A 102 13.57 59.53 -27.23
CA GLY A 102 12.56 60.33 -27.92
C GLY A 102 11.44 59.52 -28.60
N SER A 103 11.30 58.24 -28.27
CA SER A 103 10.20 57.39 -28.75
C SER A 103 8.94 57.57 -27.89
N LEU A 104 7.77 57.31 -28.47
CA LEU A 104 6.49 57.43 -27.78
C LEU A 104 6.34 56.31 -26.73
N VAL A 105 5.90 56.66 -25.53
CA VAL A 105 5.67 55.70 -24.43
C VAL A 105 4.69 54.59 -24.82
N ASN A 106 3.76 54.87 -25.74
CA ASN A 106 2.79 53.90 -26.25
C ASN A 106 3.42 52.77 -27.08
N ASP A 107 4.64 52.95 -27.57
CA ASP A 107 5.37 51.92 -28.34
C ASP A 107 6.07 50.90 -27.43
N VAL A 108 6.05 51.12 -26.11
CA VAL A 108 6.63 50.19 -25.13
C VAL A 108 5.64 49.04 -24.87
N PRO A 109 6.07 47.77 -25.00
CA PRO A 109 5.24 46.62 -24.63
C PRO A 109 4.84 46.71 -23.15
N ARG A 110 3.53 46.75 -22.88
CA ARG A 110 2.99 46.71 -21.51
C ARG A 110 3.25 45.36 -20.87
N SER A 111 3.47 45.33 -19.55
CA SER A 111 3.61 44.07 -18.83
C SER A 111 2.34 43.22 -18.95
N GLY A 112 2.52 41.94 -19.26
CA GLY A 112 1.43 40.96 -19.30
C GLY A 112 0.99 40.50 -17.91
N LEU A 113 1.75 40.82 -16.85
CA LEU A 113 1.42 40.49 -15.47
C LEU A 113 0.98 41.75 -14.73
N THR A 114 -0.25 41.76 -14.21
CA THR A 114 -0.76 42.86 -13.38
C THR A 114 -1.18 42.35 -12.00
N PRO A 115 -1.12 43.19 -10.94
CA PRO A 115 -1.56 42.81 -9.59
C PRO A 115 -3.05 42.43 -9.49
N PHE A 116 -3.84 42.77 -10.51
CA PHE A 116 -5.29 42.56 -10.57
C PHE A 116 -5.68 41.40 -11.49
N ALA A 117 -4.73 40.74 -12.15
CA ALA A 117 -5.02 39.59 -12.99
C ALA A 117 -5.46 38.40 -12.13
N VAL A 118 -6.52 37.70 -12.57
CA VAL A 118 -6.98 36.48 -11.91
C VAL A 118 -5.90 35.40 -12.11
N PHE A 119 -5.34 34.93 -11.00
CA PHE A 119 -4.30 33.91 -11.03
C PHE A 119 -4.89 32.54 -11.37
N HIS A 120 -4.36 31.92 -12.41
CA HIS A 120 -4.63 30.54 -12.76
C HIS A 120 -3.30 29.78 -12.78
N PRO A 121 -3.07 28.87 -11.82
CA PRO A 121 -1.86 28.05 -11.84
C PRO A 121 -1.83 27.20 -13.10
N THR A 122 -0.62 26.94 -13.60
CA THR A 122 -0.44 26.07 -14.76
C THR A 122 -1.05 24.70 -14.48
N ALA A 123 -1.65 24.07 -15.49
CA ALA A 123 -2.23 22.74 -15.34
C ALA A 123 -1.19 21.74 -14.80
N SER A 124 0.06 21.81 -15.26
CA SER A 124 1.18 21.00 -14.75
C SER A 124 1.40 21.16 -13.25
N ASP A 125 1.41 22.40 -12.76
CA ASP A 125 1.71 22.70 -11.35
C ASP A 125 0.58 22.22 -10.44
N SER A 126 -0.66 22.31 -10.93
CA SER A 126 -1.84 21.78 -10.24
C SER A 126 -1.80 20.24 -10.16
N TRP A 127 -1.44 19.56 -11.26
CA TRP A 127 -1.31 18.10 -11.28
C TRP A 127 -0.17 17.60 -10.40
N VAL A 128 1.02 18.20 -10.48
CA VAL A 128 2.19 17.81 -9.66
C VAL A 128 1.88 17.96 -8.17
N ASN A 129 1.39 19.12 -7.76
CA ASN A 129 1.02 19.34 -6.36
C ASN A 129 -0.10 18.39 -5.92
N GLY A 130 -1.14 18.20 -6.74
CA GLY A 130 -2.22 17.26 -6.45
C GLY A 130 -1.72 15.82 -6.24
N LEU A 131 -0.86 15.32 -7.13
CA LEU A 131 -0.25 13.99 -7.00
C LEU A 131 0.58 13.87 -5.71
N TRP A 132 1.37 14.88 -5.38
CA TRP A 132 2.20 14.85 -4.18
C TRP A 132 1.40 14.98 -2.88
N PHE A 133 0.34 15.79 -2.84
CA PHE A 133 -0.58 15.82 -1.72
C PHE A 133 -1.28 14.47 -1.52
N VAL A 134 -1.79 13.86 -2.59
CA VAL A 134 -2.41 12.53 -2.54
C VAL A 134 -1.41 11.48 -2.03
N SER A 135 -0.19 11.50 -2.57
CA SER A 135 0.90 10.63 -2.11
C SER A 135 1.15 10.79 -0.62
N LEU A 136 1.32 12.03 -0.14
CA LEU A 136 1.56 12.33 1.28
C LEU A 136 0.41 11.83 2.15
N SER A 137 -0.84 12.10 1.76
CA SER A 137 -2.03 11.64 2.49
C SER A 137 -2.11 10.13 2.57
N LEU A 138 -1.80 9.40 1.50
CA LEU A 138 -1.78 7.93 1.50
C LEU A 138 -0.69 7.37 2.40
N SER A 139 0.50 7.98 2.41
CA SER A 139 1.61 7.59 3.30
C SER A 139 1.24 7.79 4.77
N LEU A 140 0.70 8.96 5.13
CA LEU A 140 0.25 9.25 6.49
C LEU A 140 -0.91 8.36 6.94
N SER A 141 -1.85 8.06 6.02
CA SER A 141 -2.93 7.11 6.30
C SER A 141 -2.37 5.73 6.58
N THR A 142 -1.40 5.27 5.78
CA THR A 142 -0.73 3.97 5.98
C THR A 142 -0.05 3.91 7.34
N ALA A 143 0.67 4.97 7.74
CA ALA A 143 1.28 5.08 9.06
C ALA A 143 0.24 5.01 10.20
N LEU A 144 -0.88 5.72 10.06
CA LEU A 144 -1.97 5.70 11.04
C LEU A 144 -2.56 4.30 11.20
N PHE A 145 -2.86 3.61 10.10
CA PHE A 145 -3.38 2.25 10.15
C PHE A 145 -2.34 1.25 10.68
N ALA A 146 -1.05 1.44 10.40
CA ALA A 146 0.02 0.61 10.97
C ALA A 146 0.07 0.74 12.51
N VAL A 147 -0.09 1.95 13.04
CA VAL A 147 -0.18 2.19 14.49
C VAL A 147 -1.45 1.57 15.09
N LEU A 148 -2.62 1.75 14.46
CA LEU A 148 -3.86 1.12 14.91
C LEU A 148 -3.74 -0.41 14.94
N THR A 149 -3.14 -0.99 13.91
CA THR A 149 -2.98 -2.44 13.85
C THR A 149 -2.05 -2.97 14.93
N LYS A 150 -0.97 -2.24 15.25
CA LYS A 150 -0.14 -2.53 16.43
C LYS A 150 -0.94 -2.53 17.74
N GLN A 151 -1.85 -1.58 17.92
CA GLN A 151 -2.71 -1.54 19.10
C GLN A 151 -3.62 -2.77 19.18
N TRP A 152 -4.21 -3.20 18.05
CA TRP A 152 -5.04 -4.41 18.01
C TRP A 152 -4.24 -5.67 18.34
N ILE A 153 -3.04 -5.79 17.78
CA ILE A 153 -2.12 -6.90 18.05
C ILE A 153 -1.69 -6.92 19.52
N HIS A 154 -1.39 -5.76 20.10
CA HIS A 154 -1.06 -5.66 21.51
C HIS A 154 -2.22 -6.12 22.40
N GLN A 155 -3.45 -5.69 22.08
CA GLN A 155 -4.64 -6.11 22.81
C GLN A 155 -4.92 -7.60 22.67
N TYR A 156 -4.66 -8.19 21.48
CA TYR A 156 -4.76 -9.63 21.26
C TYR A 156 -3.85 -10.42 22.21
N MET A 157 -2.58 -10.01 22.32
CA MET A 157 -1.56 -10.65 23.15
C MET A 157 -1.73 -10.42 24.66
N SER A 158 -2.62 -9.50 25.08
CA SER A 158 -2.87 -9.26 26.50
C SER A 158 -3.36 -10.53 27.19
N VAL A 159 -2.63 -10.98 28.23
CA VAL A 159 -2.94 -12.23 28.93
C VAL A 159 -4.23 -12.06 29.74
N PRO A 160 -5.29 -12.85 29.49
CA PRO A 160 -6.51 -12.80 30.29
C PRO A 160 -6.27 -13.34 31.70
N SER A 161 -6.97 -12.77 32.69
CA SER A 161 -7.02 -13.32 34.06
C SER A 161 -7.99 -14.52 34.13
N GLY A 162 -7.78 -15.40 35.12
CA GLY A 162 -8.66 -16.55 35.38
C GLY A 162 -7.99 -17.92 35.24
N THR A 163 -8.81 -18.96 35.16
CA THR A 163 -8.33 -20.34 35.04
C THR A 163 -7.71 -20.61 33.65
N PRO A 164 -6.85 -21.64 33.48
CA PRO A 164 -6.34 -22.02 32.17
C PRO A 164 -7.45 -22.22 31.13
N ARG A 165 -8.56 -22.85 31.51
CA ARG A 165 -9.73 -23.02 30.63
C ARG A 165 -10.33 -21.69 30.17
N ASP A 166 -10.49 -20.72 31.07
CA ASP A 166 -11.06 -19.41 30.72
C ASP A 166 -10.11 -18.65 29.79
N ARG A 167 -8.80 -18.71 30.05
CA ARG A 167 -7.77 -18.13 29.18
C ARG A 167 -7.81 -18.74 27.78
N CYS A 168 -7.97 -20.06 27.66
CA CYS A 168 -8.11 -20.73 26.35
C CYS A 168 -9.33 -20.20 25.59
N ARG A 169 -10.48 -20.08 26.26
CA ARG A 169 -11.73 -19.62 25.66
C ARG A 169 -11.62 -18.17 25.18
N VAL A 170 -11.07 -17.29 26.00
CA VAL A 170 -10.87 -15.88 25.63
C VAL A 170 -9.90 -15.75 24.46
N ARG A 171 -8.77 -16.46 24.47
CA ARG A 171 -7.81 -16.46 23.35
C ARG A 171 -8.48 -16.96 22.08
N HIS A 172 -9.19 -18.09 22.15
CA HIS A 172 -9.87 -18.66 20.99
C HIS A 172 -10.93 -17.70 20.43
N PHE A 173 -11.72 -17.06 21.30
CA PHE A 173 -12.68 -16.03 20.88
C PHE A 173 -11.99 -14.85 20.17
N ARG A 174 -10.88 -14.35 20.71
CA ARG A 174 -10.10 -13.26 20.09
C ARG A 174 -9.48 -13.68 18.75
N TYR A 175 -8.97 -14.90 18.66
CA TYR A 175 -8.41 -15.46 17.43
C TYR A 175 -9.48 -15.58 16.34
N MET A 176 -10.65 -16.15 16.68
CA MET A 176 -11.81 -16.22 15.78
C MET A 176 -12.26 -14.82 15.33
N GLY A 177 -12.20 -13.83 16.23
CA GLY A 177 -12.43 -12.43 15.88
C GLY A 177 -11.41 -11.91 14.87
N LEU A 178 -10.13 -12.11 15.14
CA LEU A 178 -9.03 -11.67 14.27
C LEU A 178 -9.15 -12.25 12.86
N GLU A 179 -9.48 -13.54 12.77
CA GLU A 179 -9.73 -14.23 11.50
C GLU A 179 -10.99 -13.72 10.81
N ARG A 180 -12.11 -13.57 11.54
CA ARG A 180 -13.37 -13.05 10.98
C ARG A 180 -13.23 -11.64 10.42
N TRP A 181 -12.46 -10.78 11.08
CA TRP A 181 -12.20 -9.40 10.65
C TRP A 181 -11.02 -9.27 9.70
N GLN A 182 -10.36 -10.37 9.34
CA GLN A 182 -9.30 -10.42 8.33
C GLN A 182 -8.16 -9.42 8.61
N VAL A 183 -7.73 -9.33 9.87
CA VAL A 183 -6.66 -8.41 10.27
C VAL A 183 -5.35 -8.68 9.50
N ASP A 184 -5.10 -9.95 9.16
CA ASP A 184 -3.95 -10.36 8.35
C ASP A 184 -3.97 -9.73 6.94
N LEU A 185 -5.15 -9.66 6.31
CA LEU A 185 -5.34 -8.98 5.03
C LEU A 185 -5.08 -7.47 5.17
N ILE A 186 -5.59 -6.85 6.24
CA ILE A 186 -5.34 -5.42 6.51
C ILE A 186 -3.83 -5.17 6.59
N ILE A 187 -3.10 -5.95 7.40
CA ILE A 187 -1.64 -5.84 7.54
C ILE A 187 -0.96 -6.03 6.18
N GLY A 188 -1.40 -7.02 5.40
CA GLY A 188 -0.86 -7.28 4.06
C GLY A 188 -1.11 -6.16 3.03
N MET A 189 -2.18 -5.38 3.19
CA MET A 189 -2.53 -4.26 2.29
C MET A 189 -1.75 -2.99 2.59
N LEU A 190 -1.24 -2.80 3.82
CA LEU A 190 -0.53 -1.57 4.20
C LEU A 190 0.74 -1.33 3.36
N PRO A 191 1.63 -2.33 3.12
CA PRO A 191 2.79 -2.15 2.23
C PRO A 191 2.39 -1.81 0.78
N VAL A 192 1.24 -2.29 0.31
CA VAL A 192 0.74 -1.96 -1.03
C VAL A 192 0.27 -0.51 -1.10
N LEU A 193 -0.46 -0.05 -0.09
CA LEU A 193 -0.89 1.35 -0.01
C LEU A 193 0.32 2.30 0.03
N MET A 194 1.36 1.91 0.76
CA MET A 194 2.64 2.63 0.80
C MET A 194 3.36 2.64 -0.55
N SER A 195 3.41 1.49 -1.24
CA SER A 195 4.02 1.38 -2.55
C SER A 195 3.25 2.18 -3.61
N LEU A 196 1.92 2.23 -3.50
CA LEU A 196 1.07 3.07 -4.35
C LEU A 196 1.36 4.56 -4.12
N SER A 197 1.48 4.98 -2.86
CA SER A 197 1.89 6.33 -2.49
C SER A 197 3.24 6.69 -3.13
N LEU A 198 4.25 5.84 -2.99
CA LEU A 198 5.56 6.01 -3.65
C LEU A 198 5.45 6.13 -5.18
N GLY A 199 4.60 5.32 -5.81
CA GLY A 199 4.40 5.34 -7.26
C GLY A 199 3.77 6.66 -7.74
N ILE A 200 2.77 7.15 -7.02
CA ILE A 200 2.14 8.45 -7.29
C ILE A 200 3.16 9.58 -7.15
N PHE A 201 4.00 9.56 -6.10
CA PHE A 201 5.07 10.55 -5.92
C PHE A 201 6.07 10.54 -7.07
N LEU A 202 6.57 9.37 -7.46
CA LEU A 202 7.53 9.24 -8.56
C LEU A 202 6.92 9.66 -9.91
N GLY A 203 5.64 9.37 -10.15
CA GLY A 203 4.91 9.87 -11.31
C GLY A 203 4.87 11.40 -11.33
N GLY A 204 4.54 12.03 -10.19
CA GLY A 204 4.60 13.48 -10.03
C GLY A 204 6.00 14.05 -10.23
N LEU A 205 7.04 13.36 -9.75
CA LEU A 205 8.44 13.75 -9.91
C LEU A 205 8.89 13.75 -11.38
N VAL A 206 8.49 12.74 -12.16
CA VAL A 206 8.76 12.70 -13.60
C VAL A 206 8.08 13.87 -14.31
N ILE A 207 6.79 14.13 -14.03
CA ILE A 207 6.05 15.25 -14.62
C ILE A 207 6.71 16.59 -14.29
N PHE A 208 7.16 16.77 -13.05
CA PHE A 208 7.89 17.95 -12.60
C PHE A 208 9.24 18.15 -13.33
N LEU A 209 9.96 17.05 -13.61
CA LEU A 209 11.28 17.11 -14.25
C LEU A 209 11.24 17.37 -15.75
N ILE A 210 10.15 17.02 -16.46
CA ILE A 210 10.01 17.19 -17.91
C ILE A 210 10.31 18.64 -18.38
N PRO A 211 9.65 19.68 -17.85
CA PRO A 211 9.91 21.06 -18.27
C PRO A 211 11.29 21.56 -17.84
N LEU A 212 11.90 20.93 -16.83
CA LEU A 212 13.18 21.35 -16.27
C LEU A 212 14.36 20.80 -17.08
N HIS A 213 14.39 19.47 -17.27
CA HIS A 213 15.47 18.80 -18.00
C HIS A 213 15.07 17.38 -18.43
N VAL A 214 14.68 17.22 -19.70
CA VAL A 214 14.18 15.95 -20.27
C VAL A 214 15.12 14.76 -20.05
N PRO A 215 16.46 14.85 -20.20
CA PRO A 215 17.35 13.72 -19.92
C PRO A 215 17.34 13.23 -18.47
N ILE A 216 17.13 14.14 -17.50
CA ILE A 216 17.04 13.73 -16.08
C ILE A 216 15.68 13.08 -15.82
N ALA A 217 14.61 13.66 -16.38
CA ALA A 217 13.27 13.09 -16.30
C ALA A 217 13.20 11.66 -16.85
N SER A 218 13.83 11.40 -18.00
CA SER A 218 13.84 10.07 -18.61
C SER A 218 14.66 9.06 -17.80
N ALA A 219 15.79 9.46 -17.23
CA ALA A 219 16.60 8.61 -16.36
C ALA A 219 15.82 8.21 -15.09
N VAL A 220 15.24 9.18 -14.38
CA VAL A 220 14.42 8.95 -13.18
C VAL A 220 13.20 8.10 -13.50
N GLY A 221 12.49 8.41 -14.61
CA GLY A 221 11.34 7.65 -15.05
C GLY A 221 11.66 6.20 -15.41
N SER A 222 12.82 5.95 -16.03
CA SER A 222 13.27 4.59 -16.37
C SER A 222 13.55 3.76 -15.12
N ILE A 223 14.24 4.34 -14.13
CA ILE A 223 14.53 3.68 -12.85
C ILE A 223 13.22 3.36 -12.11
N ALA A 224 12.29 4.32 -12.04
CA ALA A 224 10.99 4.12 -11.42
C ALA A 224 10.20 3.01 -12.14
N PHE A 225 10.15 3.05 -13.47
CA PHE A 225 9.44 2.06 -14.28
C PHE A 225 9.99 0.64 -14.06
N ILE A 226 11.31 0.45 -14.12
CA ILE A 226 11.95 -0.85 -13.90
C ILE A 226 11.65 -1.36 -12.48
N SER A 227 11.76 -0.49 -11.48
CA SER A 227 11.52 -0.85 -10.07
C SER A 227 10.07 -1.28 -9.83
N PHE A 228 9.09 -0.53 -10.37
CA PHE A 228 7.67 -0.87 -10.27
C PHE A 228 7.31 -2.09 -11.10
N ALA A 229 7.90 -2.26 -12.29
CA ALA A 229 7.70 -3.46 -13.08
C ALA A 229 8.19 -4.70 -12.32
N ALA A 230 9.37 -4.65 -11.71
CA ALA A 230 9.87 -5.71 -10.85
C ALA A 230 8.93 -5.97 -9.66
N TYR A 231 8.46 -4.91 -8.98
CA TYR A 231 7.50 -5.03 -7.87
C TYR A 231 6.18 -5.68 -8.29
N PHE A 232 5.60 -5.29 -9.43
CA PHE A 232 4.38 -5.92 -9.92
C PHE A 232 4.63 -7.38 -10.30
N VAL A 233 5.72 -7.66 -11.02
CA VAL A 233 6.08 -9.03 -11.38
C VAL A 233 6.21 -9.90 -10.13
N THR A 234 6.93 -9.48 -9.09
CA THR A 234 7.09 -10.29 -7.87
C THR A 234 5.78 -10.49 -7.10
N ASN A 235 4.84 -9.55 -7.16
CA ASN A 235 3.51 -9.71 -6.54
C ASN A 235 2.57 -10.62 -7.35
N PHE A 236 2.64 -10.60 -8.69
CA PHE A 236 1.78 -11.42 -9.56
C PHE A 236 2.36 -12.81 -9.85
N LEU A 237 3.68 -13.00 -9.79
CA LEU A 237 4.36 -14.27 -10.09
C LEU A 237 3.86 -15.45 -9.25
N PRO A 238 3.57 -15.31 -7.94
CA PRO A 238 3.01 -16.38 -7.12
C PRO A 238 1.60 -16.83 -7.53
N ILE A 239 0.84 -15.98 -8.22
CA ILE A 239 -0.50 -16.32 -8.73
C ILE A 239 -0.38 -17.29 -9.90
N ILE A 240 0.65 -17.14 -10.72
CA ILE A 240 0.91 -17.98 -11.90
C ILE A 240 1.68 -19.25 -11.52
N TYR A 241 2.65 -19.12 -10.61
CA TYR A 241 3.51 -20.21 -10.16
C TYR A 241 3.41 -20.40 -8.64
N PRO A 242 2.56 -21.33 -8.16
CA PRO A 242 2.37 -21.60 -6.73
C PRO A 242 3.63 -22.06 -5.98
N SER A 243 4.65 -22.53 -6.71
CA SER A 243 5.96 -22.96 -6.21
C SER A 243 6.91 -21.78 -5.92
N CYS A 244 6.53 -20.55 -6.25
CA CYS A 244 7.40 -19.39 -6.11
C CYS A 244 7.50 -18.94 -4.64
N PRO A 245 8.71 -18.62 -4.11
CA PRO A 245 8.92 -18.25 -2.71
C PRO A 245 8.40 -16.84 -2.35
N TYR A 246 8.00 -16.02 -3.32
CA TYR A 246 7.52 -14.65 -3.10
C TYR A 246 6.09 -14.57 -2.55
N ARG A 247 5.74 -15.42 -1.58
CA ARG A 247 4.40 -15.39 -0.97
C ARG A 247 4.24 -14.14 -0.12
N THR A 248 3.44 -13.20 -0.60
CA THR A 248 2.91 -12.12 0.22
C THR A 248 1.60 -12.58 0.88
N PRO A 249 1.23 -12.03 2.04
CA PRO A 249 -0.07 -12.32 2.67
C PRO A 249 -1.25 -12.04 1.72
N LEU A 250 -1.09 -11.13 0.76
CA LEU A 250 -2.10 -10.84 -0.27
C LEU A 250 -2.34 -11.99 -1.24
N VAL A 251 -1.29 -12.74 -1.59
CA VAL A 251 -1.40 -13.87 -2.53
C VAL A 251 -2.29 -14.98 -1.97
N GLN A 252 -2.27 -15.21 -0.64
CA GLN A 252 -3.12 -16.22 0.00
C GLN A 252 -4.61 -15.94 -0.21
N TYR A 253 -5.02 -14.67 -0.26
CA TYR A 253 -6.41 -14.26 -0.51
C TYR A 253 -6.74 -14.09 -1.99
N MET A 254 -5.77 -13.69 -2.82
CA MET A 254 -5.97 -13.55 -4.27
C MET A 254 -6.11 -14.90 -4.97
N PHE A 255 -5.43 -15.95 -4.49
CA PHE A 255 -5.45 -17.29 -5.08
C PHE A 255 -6.86 -17.93 -5.20
N PRO A 256 -7.71 -17.96 -4.15
CA PRO A 256 -9.06 -18.51 -4.26
C PRO A 256 -9.98 -17.68 -5.17
N ILE A 257 -9.83 -16.36 -5.20
CA ILE A 257 -10.59 -15.47 -6.08
C ILE A 257 -10.20 -15.73 -7.55
N TYR A 258 -8.90 -15.87 -7.82
CA TYR A 258 -8.37 -16.20 -9.13
C TYR A 258 -8.80 -17.59 -9.60
N ALA A 259 -8.74 -18.60 -8.72
CA ALA A 259 -9.22 -19.94 -9.01
C ALA A 259 -10.73 -19.95 -9.33
N TYR A 260 -11.52 -19.17 -8.59
CA TYR A 260 -12.95 -19.01 -8.86
C TYR A 260 -13.20 -18.31 -10.20
N ALA A 261 -12.44 -17.26 -10.53
CA ALA A 261 -12.55 -16.55 -11.81
C ALA A 261 -12.19 -17.44 -13.02
N ILE A 262 -11.14 -18.27 -12.90
CA ILE A 262 -10.78 -19.26 -13.93
C ILE A 262 -11.88 -20.32 -14.09
N GLN A 263 -12.40 -20.84 -12.97
CA GLN A 263 -13.48 -21.83 -13.00
C GLN A 263 -14.75 -21.24 -13.62
N LEU A 264 -15.05 -19.97 -13.35
CA LEU A 264 -16.18 -19.25 -13.94
C LEU A 264 -15.97 -19.04 -15.44
N HIS A 265 -14.79 -18.60 -15.86
CA HIS A 265 -14.43 -18.42 -17.26
C HIS A 265 -14.51 -19.75 -18.03
N HIS A 266 -13.98 -20.84 -17.46
CA HIS A 266 -14.07 -22.17 -18.03
C HIS A 266 -15.53 -22.68 -18.12
N ARG A 267 -16.36 -22.39 -17.12
CA ARG A 267 -17.81 -22.70 -17.14
C ARG A 267 -18.59 -21.90 -18.19
N ILE A 268 -18.20 -20.65 -18.45
CA ILE A 268 -18.81 -19.81 -19.48
C ILE A 268 -18.42 -20.34 -20.86
N ILE A 269 -17.14 -20.61 -21.09
CA ILE A 269 -16.65 -21.19 -22.35
C ILE A 269 -17.29 -22.55 -22.64
N SER A 270 -17.39 -23.44 -21.65
CA SER A 270 -18.01 -24.75 -21.85
C SER A 270 -19.51 -24.66 -22.15
N ARG A 271 -20.23 -23.67 -21.60
CA ARG A 271 -21.63 -23.39 -21.95
C ARG A 271 -21.79 -22.86 -23.36
N PHE A 272 -20.87 -22.03 -23.84
CA PHE A 272 -20.89 -21.51 -25.22
C PHE A 272 -20.59 -22.62 -26.26
N PHE A 273 -19.68 -23.54 -25.97
CA PHE A 273 -19.33 -24.64 -26.90
C PHE A 273 -20.35 -25.80 -26.91
N CYS A 274 -21.12 -26.01 -25.84
CA CYS A 274 -22.17 -27.04 -25.81
C CYS A 274 -23.47 -26.64 -26.54
N HIS A 275 -23.60 -25.42 -27.06
CA HIS A 275 -24.75 -24.97 -27.87
C HIS A 275 -24.34 -24.71 -29.34
N GLY A 276 -23.53 -25.59 -29.93
CA GLY A 276 -23.36 -25.65 -31.38
C GLY A 276 -24.66 -26.12 -32.06
N PRO A 277 -25.05 -25.55 -33.22
CA PRO A 277 -26.37 -25.82 -33.82
C PRO A 277 -26.50 -27.28 -34.28
N PRO A 278 -27.69 -27.90 -34.18
CA PRO A 278 -27.89 -29.28 -34.58
C PRO A 278 -27.66 -29.42 -36.10
N GLY A 279 -26.64 -30.20 -36.47
CA GLY A 279 -26.36 -30.58 -37.85
C GLY A 279 -27.56 -31.32 -38.44
N LYS A 280 -28.14 -30.79 -39.52
CA LYS A 280 -29.15 -31.48 -40.31
C LYS A 280 -28.52 -32.68 -41.01
N VAL A 281 -28.78 -33.88 -40.51
CA VAL A 281 -28.52 -35.13 -41.24
C VAL A 281 -29.53 -35.20 -42.39
N LYS A 282 -29.08 -34.94 -43.62
CA LYS A 282 -29.84 -35.24 -44.84
C LYS A 282 -29.81 -36.75 -45.06
N VAL A 283 -30.94 -37.41 -44.83
CA VAL A 283 -31.19 -38.79 -45.29
C VAL A 283 -31.55 -38.70 -46.78
N GLN A 284 -30.64 -39.15 -47.65
CA GLN A 284 -30.89 -39.30 -49.08
C GLN A 284 -31.39 -40.73 -49.32
N HIS A 285 -32.67 -40.89 -49.67
CA HIS A 285 -33.22 -42.16 -50.16
C HIS A 285 -32.76 -42.42 -51.59
N PRO A 286 -32.48 -43.69 -51.98
CA PRO A 286 -32.22 -44.05 -53.36
C PRO A 286 -33.55 -44.31 -54.08
N ASN A 287 -33.71 -43.74 -55.27
CA ASN A 287 -34.39 -44.31 -56.44
C ASN A 287 -34.06 -43.45 -57.66
#